data_AF-A0A922WM67-F1
#
_entry.id   AF-A0A922WM67-F1
#
_cell.length_a   1.000
_cell.length_b   1.000
_cell.length_c   1.000
_cell.angle_alpha   90.00
_cell.angle_beta   90.00
_cell.angle_gamma   90.00
#
_symmetry.space_group_name_H-M   'P 1'
#
loop_
_entity.id
_entity.type
_entity.pdbx_description
1 polymer ?
#
loop_
_entity_poly.entity_id
_entity_poly.type
_entity_poly.pdbx_seq_one_letter_code
_entity_poly.pdbx_strand_id
1 'polypeptide(L)'
;MSQLLHQCLTKATIAEGDQRQYGPRWITARRGKLQVFDDHLHCGHWSIPYPEITDAVLYSFRSTFLRIPGYLLTVSTAEKTYHFGLNGWGSFWKNDLPFPVRREQGKLRYTWFSIAVRLLLFCYLIYLLGMWIFRLKTGE
;
A
#
# COMPACT_ATOMS: atom_id res chain seq x y z
N MET A 1 -22.24 -12.12 17.67
CA MET A 1 -22.34 -11.48 16.34
C MET A 1 -21.13 -10.58 16.23
N SER A 2 -20.24 -10.81 15.26
CA SER A 2 -19.02 -10.01 15.08
C SER A 2 -19.39 -8.58 14.68
N GLN A 3 -18.91 -7.57 15.41
CA GLN A 3 -19.19 -6.17 15.13
C GLN A 3 -18.17 -5.60 14.14
N LEU A 4 -18.64 -4.96 13.07
CA LEU A 4 -17.76 -4.27 12.12
C LEU A 4 -17.24 -2.97 12.75
N LEU A 5 -15.93 -2.90 12.99
CA LEU A 5 -15.27 -1.73 13.57
C LEU A 5 -14.81 -0.73 12.49
N HIS A 6 -14.27 -1.24 11.38
CA HIS A 6 -13.77 -0.38 10.30
C HIS A 6 -13.82 -1.07 8.94
N GLN A 7 -13.92 -0.28 7.88
CA GLN A 7 -13.81 -0.76 6.51
C GLN A 7 -13.05 0.24 5.64
N CYS A 8 -12.14 -0.26 4.81
CA CYS A 8 -11.40 0.57 3.85
C CYS A 8 -11.07 -0.20 2.58
N LEU A 9 -10.71 0.53 1.52
CA LEU A 9 -10.16 -0.07 0.31
C LEU A 9 -8.69 -0.40 0.56
N THR A 10 -8.29 -1.63 0.22
CA THR A 10 -6.92 -2.08 0.39
C THR A 10 -6.39 -2.69 -0.90
N LYS A 11 -5.05 -2.63 -1.05
CA LYS A 11 -4.34 -3.52 -1.96
C LYS A 11 -3.67 -4.59 -1.11
N ALA A 12 -4.02 -5.85 -1.34
CA ALA A 12 -3.57 -6.95 -0.50
C ALA A 12 -2.73 -7.96 -1.27
N THR A 13 -1.77 -8.59 -0.62
CA THR A 13 -0.95 -9.65 -1.19
C THR A 13 -0.54 -10.67 -0.13
N ILE A 14 -0.20 -11.87 -0.58
CA ILE A 14 0.41 -12.91 0.26
C ILE A 14 1.85 -13.03 -0.22
N ALA A 15 2.80 -12.96 0.70
CA ALA A 15 4.21 -13.16 0.40
C ALA A 15 4.88 -13.96 1.52
N GLU A 16 5.95 -14.66 1.18
CA GLU A 16 6.87 -15.21 2.18
C GLU A 16 7.92 -14.14 2.48
N GLY A 17 8.14 -13.84 3.76
CA GLY A 17 9.11 -12.87 4.24
C GLY A 17 8.67 -11.40 4.16
N ASP A 18 9.63 -10.49 4.36
CA ASP A 18 9.38 -9.05 4.37
C ASP A 18 9.39 -8.46 2.94
N GLN A 19 8.20 -8.35 2.33
CA GLN A 19 8.01 -7.62 1.06
C GLN A 19 7.35 -6.24 1.25
N ARG A 20 7.60 -5.58 2.38
CA ARG A 20 6.90 -4.33 2.75
C ARG A 20 7.22 -3.15 1.84
N GLN A 21 8.42 -3.09 1.27
CA GLN A 21 8.91 -1.88 0.59
C GLN A 21 8.65 -1.88 -0.92
N TYR A 22 8.98 -2.97 -1.62
CA TYR A 22 8.80 -3.12 -3.05
C TYR A 22 8.85 -4.62 -3.42
N GLY A 23 8.12 -5.02 -4.45
CA GLY A 23 8.15 -6.40 -4.93
C GLY A 23 7.22 -6.63 -6.12
N PRO A 24 7.52 -7.60 -6.99
CA PRO A 24 6.69 -7.91 -8.17
C PRO A 24 5.28 -8.34 -7.76
N ARG A 25 5.10 -8.92 -6.57
CA ARG A 25 3.79 -9.29 -6.03
C ARG A 25 2.89 -8.09 -5.75
N TRP A 26 3.44 -6.89 -5.56
CA TRP A 26 2.64 -5.68 -5.47
C TRP A 26 2.05 -5.29 -6.82
N ILE A 27 2.60 -5.72 -7.95
CA ILE A 27 2.04 -5.43 -9.27
C ILE A 27 0.74 -6.25 -9.44
N THR A 28 0.80 -7.54 -9.11
CA THR A 28 -0.33 -8.49 -9.17
C THR A 28 -1.21 -8.51 -7.92
N ALA A 29 -0.92 -7.66 -6.93
CA ALA A 29 -1.66 -7.63 -5.67
C ALA A 29 -3.15 -7.28 -5.91
N ARG A 30 -4.03 -8.03 -5.24
CA ARG A 30 -5.47 -7.87 -5.36
C ARG A 30 -5.91 -6.54 -4.77
N ARG A 31 -6.93 -5.91 -5.35
CA ARG A 31 -7.62 -4.75 -4.75
C ARG A 31 -8.94 -5.22 -4.19
N GLY A 32 -9.26 -4.83 -2.97
CA GLY A 32 -10.47 -5.28 -2.30
C GLY A 32 -10.85 -4.37 -1.14
N LYS A 33 -11.88 -4.76 -0.41
CA LYS A 33 -12.28 -4.10 0.84
C LYS A 33 -11.68 -4.89 2.01
N LEU A 34 -10.93 -4.21 2.87
CA LEU A 34 -10.55 -4.76 4.17
C LEU A 34 -11.62 -4.34 5.17
N GLN A 35 -12.15 -5.32 5.89
CA GLN A 35 -13.09 -5.15 6.97
C GLN A 35 -12.42 -5.63 8.26
N VAL A 36 -12.46 -4.80 9.28
CA VAL A 36 -11.91 -5.08 10.60
C VAL A 36 -13.10 -5.31 11.52
N PHE A 37 -13.21 -6.53 12.04
CA PHE A 37 -14.21 -6.88 13.04
C PHE A 37 -13.60 -6.84 14.44
N ASP A 38 -14.37 -7.14 15.46
CA ASP A 38 -13.92 -7.27 16.85
C ASP A 38 -13.16 -8.56 17.13
N ASP A 39 -13.28 -9.58 16.27
CA ASP A 39 -12.69 -10.91 16.44
C ASP A 39 -11.80 -11.37 15.26
N HIS A 40 -11.97 -10.79 14.06
CA HIS A 40 -11.22 -11.18 12.86
C HIS A 40 -11.00 -10.05 11.84
N LEU A 41 -10.06 -10.26 10.93
CA LEU A 41 -9.92 -9.47 9.69
C LEU A 41 -10.58 -10.20 8.54
N HIS A 42 -11.30 -9.47 7.69
CA HIS A 42 -11.89 -10.01 6.48
C HIS A 42 -11.47 -9.21 5.24
N CYS A 43 -10.98 -9.91 4.22
CA CYS A 43 -10.62 -9.34 2.93
C CYS A 43 -11.01 -10.26 1.76
N GLY A 44 -12.24 -10.08 1.27
CA GLY A 44 -12.79 -10.81 0.14
C GLY A 44 -13.04 -12.30 0.42
N HIS A 45 -12.03 -13.14 0.23
CA HIS A 45 -12.09 -14.58 0.54
C HIS A 45 -11.19 -14.97 1.72
N TRP A 46 -10.49 -14.00 2.31
CA TRP A 46 -9.62 -14.22 3.45
C TRP A 46 -10.36 -13.81 4.70
N SER A 47 -10.47 -14.73 5.65
CA SER A 47 -10.87 -14.45 7.02
C SER A 47 -9.71 -14.87 7.91
N ILE A 48 -9.21 -13.94 8.73
CA ILE A 48 -8.03 -14.13 9.59
C ILE A 48 -8.46 -13.84 11.03
N PRO A 49 -8.75 -14.88 11.82
CA PRO A 49 -9.06 -14.74 13.25
C PRO A 49 -7.87 -14.15 14.02
N TYR A 50 -8.13 -13.28 14.99
CA TYR A 50 -7.05 -12.71 15.82
C TYR A 50 -6.21 -13.74 16.57
N PRO A 51 -6.75 -14.87 17.07
CA PRO A 51 -5.94 -15.91 17.71
C PRO A 51 -4.92 -16.59 16.79
N GLU A 52 -5.12 -16.55 15.46
CA GLU A 52 -4.19 -17.15 14.49
C GLU A 52 -3.05 -16.20 14.10
N ILE A 53 -3.12 -14.93 14.55
CA ILE A 53 -2.11 -13.92 14.27
C ILE A 53 -0.94 -14.14 15.22
N THR A 54 0.19 -14.56 14.66
CA THR A 54 1.45 -14.77 15.40
C THR A 54 2.23 -13.47 15.56
N ASP A 55 2.22 -12.61 14.53
CA ASP A 55 2.83 -11.29 14.55
C ASP A 55 2.03 -10.35 13.64
N ALA A 56 1.85 -9.11 14.08
CA ALA A 56 1.25 -8.07 13.26
C ALA A 56 2.08 -6.80 13.34
N VAL A 57 2.44 -6.25 12.18
CA VAL A 57 3.22 -5.04 12.06
C VAL A 57 2.47 -4.02 11.22
N LEU A 58 2.14 -2.89 11.83
CA LEU A 58 1.64 -1.71 11.14
C LEU A 58 2.81 -0.79 10.80
N TYR A 59 3.25 -0.87 9.55
CA TYR A 59 4.30 -0.03 9.01
C TYR A 59 3.69 1.25 8.42
N SER A 60 4.08 2.40 8.97
CA SER A 60 3.64 3.71 8.51
C SER A 60 4.71 4.37 7.66
N PHE A 61 4.31 4.94 6.53
CA PHE A 61 5.21 5.62 5.62
C PHE A 61 4.58 6.90 5.09
N ARG A 62 5.42 7.83 4.62
CA ARG A 62 4.98 9.02 3.89
C ARG A 62 5.40 8.91 2.44
N SER A 63 4.46 9.14 1.52
CA SER A 63 4.78 9.27 0.11
C SER A 63 5.74 10.45 -0.09
N THR A 64 6.86 10.22 -0.77
CA THR A 64 7.91 11.22 -0.97
C THR A 64 7.42 12.44 -1.76
N PHE A 65 6.52 12.23 -2.72
CA PHE A 65 6.06 13.29 -3.63
C PHE A 65 4.85 14.07 -3.07
N LEU A 66 3.85 13.36 -2.53
CA LEU A 66 2.60 13.99 -2.10
C LEU A 66 2.49 14.21 -0.58
N ARG A 67 3.49 13.76 0.21
CA ARG A 67 3.48 13.73 1.69
C ARG A 67 2.23 13.07 2.31
N ILE A 68 1.48 12.32 1.51
CA ILE A 68 0.29 11.61 1.98
C ILE A 68 0.74 10.45 2.89
N PRO A 69 0.17 10.32 4.10
CA PRO A 69 0.42 9.18 4.94
C PRO A 69 -0.17 7.92 4.30
N GLY A 70 0.61 6.85 4.29
CA GLY A 70 0.15 5.51 3.95
C GLY A 70 0.50 4.56 5.08
N TYR A 71 -0.30 3.50 5.21
CA TYR A 71 -0.02 2.43 6.15
C TYR A 71 0.06 1.11 5.40
N LEU A 72 0.87 0.21 5.92
CA LEU A 72 0.97 -1.16 5.47
C LEU A 72 0.82 -2.05 6.70
N LEU A 73 -0.30 -2.78 6.76
CA LEU A 73 -0.50 -3.78 7.79
C LEU A 73 0.03 -5.12 7.27
N THR A 74 1.04 -5.65 7.96
CA THR A 74 1.55 -7.01 7.74
C THR A 74 1.00 -7.89 8.85
N VAL A 75 0.36 -8.99 8.49
CA VAL A 75 -0.21 -9.98 9.41
C VAL A 75 0.41 -11.32 9.09
N SER A 76 1.16 -11.88 10.03
CA SER A 76 1.79 -13.19 9.91
C SER A 76 1.00 -14.22 10.70
N THR A 77 0.55 -15.26 10.02
CA THR A 77 0.00 -16.48 10.63
C THR A 77 1.02 -17.61 10.55
N ALA A 78 0.71 -18.76 11.14
CA ALA A 78 1.58 -19.95 11.07
C ALA A 78 1.87 -20.41 9.62
N GLU A 79 0.94 -20.16 8.69
CA GLU A 79 1.08 -20.60 7.31
C GLU A 79 1.57 -19.48 6.37
N LYS A 80 1.09 -18.26 6.55
CA LYS A 80 1.14 -17.21 5.52
C LYS A 80 1.34 -15.83 6.12
N THR A 81 2.05 -14.98 5.38
CA THR A 81 2.12 -13.55 5.68
C THR A 81 1.29 -12.77 4.69
N TYR A 82 0.31 -12.04 5.21
CA TYR A 82 -0.57 -11.14 4.48
C TYR A 82 -0.05 -9.72 4.60
N HIS A 83 -0.01 -9.01 3.49
CA HIS A 83 0.30 -7.58 3.47
C HIS A 83 -0.89 -6.81 2.91
N PHE A 84 -1.37 -5.84 3.67
CA PHE A 84 -2.49 -4.97 3.33
C PHE A 84 -1.98 -3.54 3.21
N GLY A 85 -1.95 -3.01 2.00
CA GLY A 85 -1.72 -1.61 1.71
C GLY A 85 -2.97 -0.80 2.03
N LEU A 86 -2.85 0.10 2.99
CA LEU A 86 -3.95 0.87 3.55
C LEU A 86 -3.78 2.34 3.16
N ASN A 87 -4.88 2.96 2.80
CA ASN A 87 -4.98 4.39 2.63
C ASN A 87 -4.92 5.07 4.01
N GLY A 88 -4.01 6.04 4.18
CA GLY A 88 -3.84 6.73 5.46
C GLY A 88 -4.88 7.80 5.77
N TRP A 89 -6.06 7.69 5.16
CA TRP A 89 -7.19 8.57 5.42
C TRP A 89 -7.97 8.03 6.63
N GLY A 90 -8.00 8.80 7.71
CA GLY A 90 -8.71 8.44 8.95
C GLY A 90 -7.79 8.26 10.16
N SER A 91 -8.40 8.33 11.36
CA SER A 91 -7.72 8.14 12.65
C SER A 91 -7.64 6.67 13.07
N PHE A 92 -8.41 5.76 12.46
CA PHE A 92 -8.51 4.36 12.87
C PHE A 92 -7.15 3.69 13.01
N TRP A 93 -6.30 3.79 11.99
CA TRP A 93 -4.95 3.19 11.98
C TRP A 93 -3.95 3.87 12.91
N LYS A 94 -4.30 5.00 13.52
CA LYS A 94 -3.47 5.69 14.53
C LYS A 94 -3.86 5.30 15.96
N ASN A 95 -5.06 4.79 16.16
CA ASN A 95 -5.60 4.39 17.46
C ASN A 95 -5.32 2.91 17.73
N ASP A 96 -5.55 2.49 18.97
CA ASP A 96 -5.36 1.09 19.34
C ASP A 96 -6.23 0.18 18.49
N LEU A 97 -5.61 -0.90 17.99
CA LEU A 97 -6.28 -1.92 17.19
C LEU A 97 -6.78 -3.04 18.12
N PRO A 98 -7.85 -3.77 17.73
CA PRO A 98 -8.42 -4.84 18.55
C PRO A 98 -7.53 -6.09 18.66
N PHE A 99 -6.31 -6.06 18.13
CA PHE A 99 -5.33 -7.13 18.17
C PHE A 99 -3.93 -6.55 18.45
N PRO A 100 -3.01 -7.33 19.05
CA PRO A 100 -1.65 -6.87 19.32
C PRO A 100 -0.95 -6.52 18.00
N VAL A 101 -0.48 -5.27 17.90
CA VAL A 101 0.18 -4.77 16.69
C VAL A 101 1.43 -3.99 17.07
N ARG A 102 2.54 -4.33 16.43
CA ARG A 102 3.77 -3.55 16.48
C ARG A 102 3.69 -2.41 15.48
N ARG A 103 4.12 -1.21 15.88
CA ARG A 103 4.13 -0.05 14.99
C ARG A 103 5.55 0.28 14.57
N GLU A 104 5.74 0.37 13.26
CA GLU A 104 7.02 0.72 12.67
C GLU A 104 6.86 1.95 11.76
N GLN A 105 7.89 2.77 11.69
CA GLN A 105 7.95 3.95 10.83
C GLN A 105 9.09 3.80 9.84
N GLY A 106 8.85 4.18 8.59
CA GLY A 106 9.93 4.37 7.66
C GLY A 106 9.52 5.02 6.35
N LYS A 107 10.40 4.90 5.36
CA LYS A 107 10.25 5.55 4.05
C LYS A 107 10.09 4.50 2.97
N LEU A 108 9.14 4.72 2.06
CA LEU A 108 9.07 3.94 0.82
C LEU A 108 10.30 4.28 -0.02
N ARG A 109 11.11 3.26 -0.30
CA ARG A 109 12.25 3.38 -1.21
C ARG A 109 11.78 3.08 -2.62
N TYR A 110 12.24 3.87 -3.58
CA TYR A 110 12.05 3.57 -5.00
C TYR A 110 13.18 2.65 -5.48
N THR A 111 12.84 1.74 -6.38
CA THR A 111 13.86 1.00 -7.13
C THR A 111 14.45 1.92 -8.20
N TRP A 112 15.75 1.74 -8.52
CA TRP A 112 16.44 2.50 -9.57
C TRP A 112 15.73 2.41 -10.93
N PHE A 113 15.18 1.24 -11.25
CA PHE A 113 14.34 1.04 -12.43
C PHE A 113 13.16 2.02 -12.47
N SER A 114 12.46 2.18 -11.34
CA SER A 114 11.33 3.09 -11.23
C SER A 114 11.75 4.56 -11.41
N ILE A 115 12.97 4.93 -10.99
CA ILE A 115 13.52 6.28 -11.21
C ILE A 115 13.83 6.48 -12.70
N ALA A 116 14.52 5.53 -13.34
CA ALA A 116 14.89 5.60 -14.76
C ALA A 116 13.67 5.77 -15.68
N VAL A 117 12.61 4.97 -15.46
CA VAL A 117 11.37 5.07 -16.25
C VAL A 117 10.73 6.45 -16.11
N ARG A 118 10.70 7.03 -14.90
CA ARG A 118 10.14 8.37 -14.69
C ARG A 118 10.95 9.46 -15.38
N LEU A 119 12.28 9.36 -15.37
CA LEU A 119 13.16 10.29 -16.07
C LEU A 119 12.96 10.23 -17.58
N LEU A 120 12.88 9.01 -18.15
CA LEU A 120 12.58 8.83 -19.58
C LEU A 120 11.24 9.46 -19.96
N LEU A 121 10.21 9.21 -19.16
CA LEU A 121 8.87 9.74 -19.40
C LEU A 121 8.86 11.28 -19.30
N PHE A 122 9.61 11.84 -18.34
CA PHE A 122 9.77 13.28 -18.18
C PHE A 122 10.49 13.92 -19.39
N CYS A 123 11.60 13.32 -19.86
CA CYS A 123 12.29 13.78 -21.07
C CYS A 123 11.38 13.71 -22.30
N TYR A 124 10.58 12.65 -22.44
CA TYR A 124 9.63 12.50 -23.53
C TYR A 124 8.53 13.56 -23.51
N LEU A 125 7.99 13.89 -22.32
CA LEU A 125 7.02 14.98 -22.17
C LEU A 125 7.61 16.34 -22.55
N ILE A 126 8.85 16.63 -22.16
CA ILE A 126 9.55 17.86 -22.56
C ILE A 126 9.71 17.91 -24.09
N TYR A 127 10.08 16.78 -24.71
CA TYR A 127 10.20 16.69 -26.16
C TYR A 127 8.87 16.97 -26.87
N LEU A 128 7.76 16.37 -26.41
CA LEU A 128 6.43 16.61 -26.97
C LEU A 128 5.99 18.07 -26.80
N LEU A 129 6.24 18.67 -25.63
CA LEU A 129 5.94 20.08 -25.39
C LEU A 129 6.76 20.99 -26.30
N GLY A 130 8.05 20.72 -26.48
CA GLY A 130 8.91 21.45 -27.41
C GLY A 130 8.41 21.36 -28.85
N MET A 131 8.02 20.15 -29.29
CA MET A 131 7.45 19.94 -30.62
C MET A 131 6.11 20.68 -30.79
N TRP A 132 5.25 20.67 -29.78
CA TRP A 132 3.96 21.37 -29.82
C TRP A 132 4.15 22.89 -29.90
N ILE A 133 5.04 23.45 -29.09
CA ILE A 133 5.39 24.89 -29.14
C ILE A 133 5.99 25.25 -30.50
N PHE A 134 6.85 24.40 -31.04
CA PHE A 134 7.42 24.61 -32.37
C PHE A 134 6.33 24.66 -33.45
N ARG A 135 5.40 23.69 -33.46
CA ARG A 135 4.26 23.67 -34.40
C ARG A 135 3.39 24.91 -34.30
N LEU A 136 3.03 25.35 -33.09
CA LEU A 136 2.30 26.61 -32.88
C LEU A 136 3.01 27.83 -33.46
N LYS A 137 4.35 27.84 -33.40
CA LYS A 137 5.16 28.94 -33.92
C LYS A 137 5.30 28.89 -35.44
N THR A 138 5.02 27.74 -36.07
CA THR A 138 5.16 27.56 -37.53
C THR A 138 3.84 27.73 -38.30
N GLY A 139 2.72 27.97 -37.62
CA GLY A 139 1.48 28.46 -38.24
C GLY A 139 0.78 27.48 -39.19
N GLU A 140 0.64 26.22 -38.79
CA GLU A 140 -0.44 25.34 -39.27
C GLU A 140 -1.57 25.27 -38.24
#